data_AF-A0A519Y7C4-F1
#
_entry.id   AF-A0A519Y7C4-F1
#
_cell.length_a   1.000
_cell.length_b   1.000
_cell.length_c   1.000
_cell.angle_alpha   90.00
_cell.angle_beta   90.00
_cell.angle_gamma   90.00
#
_symmetry.space_group_name_H-M   'P 1'
#
loop_
_entity.id
_entity.type
_entity.pdbx_description
1 polymer ?
#
loop_
_entity_poly.entity_id
_entity_poly.type
_entity_poly.pdbx_seq_one_letter_code
_entity_poly.pdbx_strand_id
1 'polypeptide(L)'
;MWPASGTYSPPTVTFPAITTAQINAYLASAAVPQTPAAVTLRSIMEQKYLAMFLNPDSWSDLRRLDFSSSIYVNFAYPVGNAVNSSAAGQTDPKLRYPRRLLPGATEVLYNPNAIAKLFADAGVSNGDNNTYLTKPLWFDMP
;
A
#
# COMPACT_ATOMS: atom_id res chain seq x y z
N MET A 1 -14.92 8.70 41.92
CA MET A 1 -13.46 8.61 41.71
C MET A 1 -13.17 7.19 41.23
N TRP A 2 -12.69 7.03 39.99
CA TRP A 2 -12.38 5.71 39.42
C TRP A 2 -11.00 5.26 39.93
N PRO A 3 -10.82 4.04 40.47
CA PRO A 3 -9.51 3.62 40.97
C PRO A 3 -8.59 3.32 39.79
N ALA A 4 -7.53 4.10 39.65
CA ALA A 4 -6.43 3.84 38.73
C ALA A 4 -5.42 2.93 39.43
N SER A 5 -5.45 1.62 39.14
CA SER A 5 -4.34 0.75 39.50
C SER A 5 -4.18 -0.39 38.50
N GLY A 6 -3.58 -0.06 37.35
CA GLY A 6 -2.92 -1.01 36.48
C GLY A 6 -1.51 -0.50 36.21
N THR A 7 -0.49 -1.12 36.82
CA THR A 7 0.91 -0.84 36.45
C THR A 7 1.18 -1.61 35.17
N TYR A 8 1.10 -0.95 34.02
CA TYR A 8 1.56 -1.54 32.77
C TYR A 8 3.08 -1.61 32.80
N SER A 9 3.63 -2.82 32.91
CA SER A 9 5.04 -3.09 32.60
C SER A 9 5.09 -3.66 31.19
N PRO A 10 5.52 -2.89 30.17
CA PRO A 10 5.70 -3.47 28.84
C PRO A 10 6.71 -4.62 28.92
N PRO A 11 6.48 -5.73 28.22
CA PRO A 11 7.47 -6.79 28.14
C PRO A 11 8.77 -6.23 27.56
N THR A 12 9.91 -6.63 28.12
CA THR A 12 11.22 -6.29 27.56
C THR A 12 11.34 -6.93 26.18
N VAL A 13 11.27 -6.11 25.14
CA VAL A 13 11.52 -6.53 23.76
C VAL A 13 12.99 -6.26 23.45
N THR A 14 13.79 -7.32 23.38
CA THR A 14 15.18 -7.23 22.92
C THR A 14 15.23 -7.60 21.44
N PHE A 15 15.55 -6.64 20.59
CA PHE A 15 15.83 -6.93 19.18
C PHE A 15 17.28 -7.39 19.05
N PRO A 16 17.55 -8.52 18.38
CA PRO A 16 18.93 -8.94 18.11
C PRO A 16 19.63 -7.87 17.25
N ALA A 17 20.86 -7.52 17.64
CA ALA A 17 21.67 -6.58 16.88
C ALA A 17 22.05 -7.19 15.52
N ILE A 18 21.95 -6.39 14.46
CA ILE A 18 22.44 -6.77 13.13
C ILE A 18 23.96 -6.58 13.14
N THR A 19 24.71 -7.67 13.03
CA THR A 19 26.18 -7.65 13.04
C THR A 19 26.75 -7.28 11.67
N THR A 20 27.97 -6.73 11.64
CA THR A 20 28.69 -6.45 10.39
C THR A 20 28.83 -7.68 9.49
N ALA A 21 29.03 -8.87 10.08
CA ALA A 21 29.10 -10.11 9.32
C ALA A 21 27.79 -10.43 8.59
N GLN A 22 26.64 -10.22 9.25
CA GLN A 22 25.32 -10.39 8.64
C GLN A 22 25.05 -9.36 7.54
N ILE A 23 25.45 -8.10 7.74
CA ILE A 23 25.33 -7.05 6.72
C ILE A 23 26.13 -7.43 5.47
N ASN A 24 27.40 -7.81 5.65
CA ASN A 24 28.27 -8.18 4.54
C ASN A 24 27.75 -9.43 3.81
N ALA A 25 27.25 -10.43 4.55
CA ALA A 25 26.66 -11.62 3.96
C ALA A 25 25.40 -11.29 3.13
N TYR A 26 24.55 -10.38 3.60
CA TYR A 26 23.37 -9.92 2.86
C TYR A 26 23.75 -9.14 1.60
N LEU A 27 24.69 -8.20 1.71
CA LEU A 27 25.14 -7.38 0.58
C LEU A 27 25.83 -8.22 -0.51
N ALA A 28 26.48 -9.33 -0.15
CA ALA A 28 27.09 -10.27 -1.09
C ALA A 28 26.10 -11.31 -1.66
N SER A 29 24.86 -11.34 -1.16
CA SER A 29 23.85 -12.33 -1.56
C SER A 29 23.19 -11.99 -2.90
N ALA A 30 22.49 -12.96 -3.48
CA ALA A 30 21.69 -12.77 -4.70
C ALA A 30 20.48 -11.83 -4.52
N ALA A 31 20.16 -11.41 -3.29
CA ALA A 31 19.08 -10.47 -3.02
C ALA A 31 19.43 -9.01 -3.43
N VAL A 32 20.72 -8.71 -3.57
CA VAL A 32 21.22 -7.37 -3.94
C VAL A 32 21.96 -7.46 -5.27
N PRO A 33 21.72 -6.54 -6.23
CA PRO A 33 22.49 -6.49 -7.47
C PRO A 33 23.99 -6.28 -7.20
N GLN A 34 24.83 -7.15 -7.77
CA GLN A 34 26.28 -7.13 -7.54
C GLN A 34 27.05 -6.25 -8.54
N THR A 35 26.38 -5.78 -9.60
CA THR A 35 26.99 -4.89 -10.61
C THR A 35 26.01 -3.77 -10.97
N PRO A 36 26.51 -2.61 -11.43
CA PRO A 36 25.65 -1.51 -11.87
C PRO A 36 24.68 -1.92 -12.99
N ALA A 37 25.12 -2.78 -13.90
CA ALA A 37 24.29 -3.28 -15.01
C ALA A 37 23.15 -4.20 -14.55
N ALA A 38 23.28 -4.82 -13.37
CA ALA A 38 22.23 -5.64 -12.77
C ALA A 38 21.20 -4.83 -11.97
N VAL A 39 21.44 -3.52 -11.73
CA VAL A 39 20.50 -2.65 -11.04
C VAL A 39 19.31 -2.37 -11.95
N THR A 40 18.14 -2.81 -11.50
CA THR A 40 16.86 -2.59 -12.17
C THR A 40 15.90 -1.83 -11.26
N LEU A 41 14.86 -1.22 -11.82
CA LEU A 41 13.78 -0.62 -11.03
C LEU A 41 13.18 -1.64 -10.06
N ARG A 42 12.99 -2.89 -10.50
CA ARG A 42 12.56 -4.00 -9.65
C ARG A 42 13.45 -4.15 -8.41
N SER A 43 14.77 -4.29 -8.59
CA SER A 43 15.69 -4.48 -7.46
C SER A 43 15.71 -3.29 -6.50
N ILE A 44 15.54 -2.07 -7.01
CA ILE A 44 15.48 -0.86 -6.18
C ILE A 44 14.20 -0.88 -5.33
N MET A 45 13.05 -1.12 -5.96
CA MET A 45 11.75 -1.09 -5.28
C MET A 45 11.58 -2.26 -4.30
N GLU A 46 12.17 -3.42 -4.59
CA GLU A 46 12.22 -4.57 -3.67
C GLU A 46 12.96 -4.21 -2.38
N GLN A 47 14.16 -3.64 -2.48
CA GLN A 47 14.93 -3.20 -1.31
C GLN A 47 14.23 -2.05 -0.56
N LYS A 48 13.62 -1.11 -1.29
CA LYS A 48 12.84 -0.02 -0.71
C LYS A 48 11.66 -0.55 0.12
N TYR A 49 10.89 -1.50 -0.43
CA TYR A 49 9.74 -2.08 0.25
C TYR A 49 10.14 -2.82 1.53
N LEU A 50 11.24 -3.58 1.50
CA LEU A 50 11.77 -4.26 2.69
C LEU A 50 12.19 -3.27 3.78
N ALA A 51 12.91 -2.21 3.41
CA ALA A 51 13.36 -1.19 4.34
C ALA A 51 12.22 -0.34 4.91
N MET A 52 11.15 -0.15 4.12
CA MET A 52 9.99 0.68 4.46
C MET A 52 8.77 -0.17 4.88
N PHE A 53 8.99 -1.38 5.36
CA PHE A 53 7.91 -2.24 5.84
C PHE A 53 7.13 -1.52 6.95
N LEU A 54 5.80 -1.45 6.81
CA LEU A 54 4.84 -0.68 7.64
C LEU A 54 4.88 0.85 7.47
N ASN A 55 5.72 1.40 6.61
CA ASN A 55 5.64 2.81 6.24
C ASN A 55 4.52 3.03 5.19
N PRO A 56 3.65 4.04 5.34
CA PRO A 56 2.56 4.32 4.40
C PRO A 56 3.03 4.64 2.98
N ASP A 57 4.25 5.14 2.79
CA ASP A 57 4.81 5.43 1.47
C ASP A 57 4.97 4.18 0.61
N SER A 58 5.12 3.00 1.23
CA SER A 58 5.13 1.72 0.50
C SER A 58 3.84 1.52 -0.31
N TRP A 59 2.69 1.99 0.18
CA TRP A 59 1.44 1.96 -0.58
C TRP A 59 1.37 3.02 -1.68
N SER A 60 1.99 4.18 -1.46
CA SER A 60 2.12 5.21 -2.50
C SER A 60 3.00 4.74 -3.66
N ASP A 61 4.12 4.07 -3.37
CA ASP A 61 4.99 3.46 -4.37
C ASP A 61 4.26 2.37 -5.19
N LEU A 62 3.55 1.48 -4.50
CA LEU A 62 2.77 0.41 -5.13
C LEU A 62 1.76 0.97 -6.14
N ARG A 63 1.03 2.03 -5.76
CA ARG A 63 0.06 2.71 -6.65
C ARG A 63 0.74 3.37 -7.84
N ARG A 64 1.85 4.07 -7.61
CA ARG A 64 2.62 4.75 -8.67
C ARG A 64 3.16 3.78 -9.72
N LEU A 65 3.42 2.54 -9.34
CA LEU A 65 3.92 1.46 -10.21
C LEU A 65 2.85 0.40 -10.50
N ASP A 66 1.58 0.78 -10.39
CA ASP A 66 0.41 0.00 -10.78
C ASP A 66 0.30 -1.40 -10.16
N PHE A 67 0.88 -1.63 -8.98
CA PHE A 67 0.96 -2.94 -8.36
C PHE A 67 1.56 -4.01 -9.30
N SER A 68 2.43 -3.60 -10.22
CA SER A 68 2.96 -4.47 -11.27
C SER A 68 3.74 -5.64 -10.68
N SER A 69 3.36 -6.86 -11.05
CA SER A 69 4.06 -8.09 -10.63
C SER A 69 5.47 -8.22 -11.22
N SER A 70 5.81 -7.43 -12.25
CA SER A 70 7.18 -7.35 -12.78
C SER A 70 8.12 -6.54 -11.89
N ILE A 71 7.57 -5.66 -11.04
CA ILE A 71 8.32 -4.85 -10.06
C ILE A 71 8.17 -5.47 -8.66
N TYR A 72 6.95 -5.79 -8.26
CA TYR A 72 6.62 -6.39 -6.97
C TYR A 72 6.33 -7.87 -7.15
N VAL A 73 7.39 -8.67 -7.11
CA VAL A 73 7.30 -10.12 -7.32
C VAL A 73 6.37 -10.74 -6.28
N ASN A 74 5.51 -11.65 -6.74
CA ASN A 74 4.47 -12.31 -5.94
C ASN A 74 3.41 -11.39 -5.33
N PHE A 75 3.36 -10.10 -5.73
CA PHE A 75 2.27 -9.22 -5.35
C PHE A 75 1.03 -9.53 -6.20
N ALA A 76 0.25 -10.51 -5.74
CA ALA A 76 -0.95 -10.98 -6.43
C ALA A 76 -2.22 -10.46 -5.77
N TYR A 77 -3.25 -10.21 -6.59
CA TYR A 77 -4.57 -9.88 -6.07
C TYR A 77 -5.16 -11.12 -5.37
N PRO A 78 -5.78 -10.98 -4.18
CA PRO A 78 -6.37 -12.11 -3.48
C PRO A 78 -7.44 -12.83 -4.33
N VAL A 79 -7.60 -14.12 -4.10
CA VAL A 79 -8.64 -14.95 -4.73
C VAL A 79 -9.60 -15.51 -3.68
N GLY A 80 -10.80 -15.90 -4.09
CA GLY A 80 -11.81 -16.52 -3.22
C GLY A 80 -13.08 -15.70 -3.06
N ASN A 81 -13.92 -16.08 -2.11
CA ASN A 81 -15.25 -15.49 -1.87
C ASN A 81 -15.23 -14.23 -0.99
N ALA A 82 -14.10 -13.90 -0.35
CA ALA A 82 -13.95 -12.75 0.54
C ALA A 82 -13.45 -11.48 -0.19
N VAL A 83 -13.31 -11.52 -1.51
CA VAL A 83 -12.86 -10.36 -2.30
C VAL A 83 -14.03 -9.45 -2.66
N ASN A 84 -13.78 -8.15 -2.74
CA ASN A 84 -14.77 -7.21 -3.25
C ASN A 84 -15.02 -7.53 -4.74
N SER A 85 -16.24 -7.96 -5.07
CA SER A 85 -16.60 -8.41 -6.42
C SER A 85 -16.50 -7.30 -7.47
N SER A 86 -16.74 -6.04 -7.08
CA SER A 86 -16.62 -4.89 -7.99
C SER A 86 -15.16 -4.62 -8.35
N ALA A 87 -14.25 -4.74 -7.38
CA ALA A 87 -12.83 -4.60 -7.61
C ALA A 87 -12.27 -5.81 -8.38
N ALA A 88 -12.62 -7.03 -7.95
CA ALA A 88 -12.19 -8.27 -8.62
C ALA A 88 -12.68 -8.38 -10.07
N GLY A 89 -13.87 -7.82 -10.36
CA GLY A 89 -14.48 -7.79 -11.70
C GLY A 89 -13.87 -6.78 -12.66
N GLN A 90 -12.92 -5.93 -12.23
CA GLN A 90 -12.25 -4.99 -13.14
C GLN A 90 -11.49 -5.74 -14.24
N THR A 91 -11.71 -5.31 -15.48
CA THR A 91 -11.03 -5.87 -16.67
C THR A 91 -9.55 -5.55 -16.66
N ASP A 92 -9.18 -4.35 -16.20
CA ASP A 92 -7.80 -3.97 -15.96
C ASP A 92 -7.33 -4.49 -14.58
N PRO A 93 -6.35 -5.42 -14.52
CA PRO A 93 -5.81 -5.92 -13.25
C PRO A 93 -5.29 -4.81 -12.32
N LYS A 94 -4.83 -3.70 -12.88
CA LYS A 94 -4.27 -2.56 -12.13
C LYS A 94 -5.31 -1.80 -11.32
N LEU A 95 -6.58 -1.90 -11.71
CA LEU A 95 -7.72 -1.26 -11.04
C LEU A 95 -8.39 -2.19 -10.02
N ARG A 96 -7.93 -3.43 -9.89
CA ARG A 96 -8.45 -4.37 -8.87
C ARG A 96 -8.03 -3.97 -7.46
N TYR A 97 -6.93 -3.24 -7.33
CA TYR A 97 -6.38 -2.81 -6.06
C TYR A 97 -6.97 -1.47 -5.63
N PRO A 98 -7.18 -1.24 -4.32
CA PRO A 98 -7.52 0.08 -3.79
C PRO A 98 -6.44 1.11 -4.15
N ARG A 99 -6.85 2.23 -4.76
CA ARG A 99 -5.97 3.33 -5.18
C ARG A 99 -6.19 4.62 -4.39
N ARG A 100 -7.32 4.71 -3.69
CA ARG A 100 -7.66 5.81 -2.80
C ARG A 100 -8.46 5.32 -1.60
N LEU A 101 -8.69 6.21 -0.64
CA LEU A 101 -9.58 5.97 0.50
C LEU A 101 -10.91 6.72 0.27
N LEU A 102 -11.97 6.21 0.90
CA LEU A 102 -13.26 6.89 0.92
C LEU A 102 -13.17 8.17 1.77
N PRO A 103 -13.96 9.22 1.43
CA PRO A 103 -14.07 10.37 2.30
C PRO A 103 -14.65 9.97 3.67
N GLY A 104 -14.27 10.73 4.71
CA GLY A 104 -14.77 10.48 6.07
C GLY A 104 -16.29 10.64 6.15
N ALA A 105 -16.95 9.78 6.93
CA ALA A 105 -18.41 9.77 7.07
C ALA A 105 -18.97 11.14 7.53
N THR A 106 -18.23 11.86 8.37
CA THR A 106 -18.57 13.22 8.79
C THR A 106 -18.68 14.18 7.60
N GLU A 107 -17.75 14.17 6.65
CA GLU A 107 -17.82 15.03 5.45
C GLU A 107 -19.00 14.66 4.55
N VAL A 108 -19.35 13.38 4.47
CA VAL A 108 -20.53 12.93 3.72
C VAL A 108 -21.82 13.51 4.30
N LEU A 109 -21.90 13.66 5.63
CA LEU A 109 -23.07 14.22 6.31
C LEU A 109 -23.11 15.75 6.26
N TYR A 110 -21.99 16.41 6.55
CA TYR A 110 -21.94 17.86 6.73
C TYR A 110 -21.61 18.64 5.45
N ASN A 111 -20.96 18.00 4.47
CA ASN A 111 -20.56 18.64 3.22
C ASN A 111 -20.87 17.77 1.98
N PRO A 112 -22.13 17.33 1.80
CA PRO A 112 -22.50 16.40 0.73
C PRO A 112 -22.26 16.96 -0.68
N ASN A 113 -22.30 18.28 -0.85
CA ASN A 113 -22.06 18.92 -2.15
C ASN A 113 -20.59 18.82 -2.59
N ALA A 114 -19.64 19.02 -1.68
CA ALA A 114 -18.21 18.86 -1.99
C ALA A 114 -17.88 17.38 -2.23
N ILE A 115 -18.51 16.46 -1.48
CA ILE A 115 -18.37 15.03 -1.71
C ILE A 115 -18.90 14.65 -3.09
N ALA A 116 -20.10 15.12 -3.49
CA ALA A 116 -20.62 14.85 -4.83
C ALA A 116 -19.65 15.34 -5.92
N LYS A 117 -19.02 16.50 -5.73
CA LYS A 117 -17.98 17.01 -6.64
C LYS A 117 -16.74 16.10 -6.66
N LEU A 118 -16.27 15.64 -5.50
CA LEU A 118 -15.10 14.75 -5.40
C LEU A 118 -15.32 13.43 -6.18
N PHE A 119 -16.51 12.84 -6.09
CA PHE A 119 -16.88 11.67 -6.89
C PHE A 119 -16.95 12.00 -8.38
N ALA A 120 -17.55 13.14 -8.74
CA ALA A 120 -17.63 13.59 -10.13
C ALA A 120 -16.24 13.83 -10.75
N ASP A 121 -15.32 14.45 -10.02
CA ASP A 121 -13.93 14.68 -10.45
C ASP A 121 -13.18 13.35 -10.70
N ALA A 122 -13.59 12.28 -10.01
CA ALA A 122 -13.08 10.92 -10.22
C ALA A 122 -13.75 10.18 -11.39
N GLY A 123 -14.75 10.79 -12.04
CA GLY A 123 -15.58 10.15 -13.05
C GLY A 123 -16.48 9.05 -12.48
N VAL A 124 -16.97 9.22 -11.25
CA VAL A 124 -17.78 8.23 -10.54
C VAL A 124 -19.09 8.87 -10.06
N SER A 125 -20.19 8.12 -10.11
CA SER A 125 -21.47 8.57 -9.57
C SER A 125 -21.39 8.79 -8.06
N ASN A 126 -22.06 9.82 -7.57
CA ASN A 126 -22.07 10.12 -6.13
C ASN A 126 -22.57 8.92 -5.32
N GLY A 127 -21.78 8.48 -4.34
CA GLY A 127 -22.09 7.33 -3.48
C GLY A 127 -21.63 5.96 -4.04
N ASP A 128 -21.11 5.88 -5.26
CA ASP A 128 -20.49 4.65 -5.77
C ASP A 128 -19.07 4.45 -5.19
N ASN A 129 -19.04 4.02 -3.93
CA ASN A 129 -17.83 3.81 -3.15
C ASN A 129 -16.92 2.72 -3.75
N ASN A 130 -17.51 1.68 -4.35
CA ASN A 130 -16.78 0.55 -4.90
C ASN A 130 -15.93 0.98 -6.09
N THR A 131 -16.54 1.70 -7.03
CA THR A 131 -15.82 2.23 -8.18
C THR A 131 -14.85 3.32 -7.75
N TYR A 132 -15.27 4.22 -6.85
CA TYR A 132 -14.43 5.32 -6.37
C TYR A 132 -13.10 4.83 -5.78
N LEU A 133 -13.10 3.81 -4.92
CA LEU A 133 -11.90 3.24 -4.29
C LEU A 133 -10.81 2.81 -5.30
N THR A 134 -11.22 2.38 -6.49
CA THR A 134 -10.34 1.83 -7.54
C THR A 134 -9.79 2.88 -8.49
N LYS A 135 -10.28 4.13 -8.44
CA LYS A 135 -9.83 5.18 -9.36
C LYS A 135 -8.44 5.72 -8.95
N PRO A 136 -7.52 5.98 -9.89
CA PRO A 136 -6.21 6.56 -9.60
C PRO A 136 -6.32 8.02 -9.14
N LEU A 137 -5.53 8.44 -8.16
CA LEU A 137 -5.33 9.84 -7.82
C LEU A 137 -4.47 10.54 -8.89
N TRP A 138 -4.36 11.86 -8.79
CA TRP A 138 -3.68 12.69 -9.79
C TRP A 138 -2.21 12.31 -10.07
N PHE A 139 -1.51 11.72 -9.08
CA PHE A 139 -0.09 11.35 -9.20
C PHE A 139 0.15 9.90 -9.64
N ASP A 140 -0.88 9.06 -9.67
CA ASP A 140 -0.84 7.66 -10.14
C ASP A 140 -1.79 7.43 -11.32
N MET A 141 -2.14 8.51 -12.05
CA MET A 141 -2.73 8.39 -13.37
C MET A 141 -1.69 7.89 -14.39
N PRO A 142 -2.10 7.13 -15.43
CA PRO A 142 -1.22 6.71 -16.52
C PRO A 142 -0.63 7.87 -17.33
#